data_AF-A0A2U8HJR0-F1
#
_entry.id   AF-A0A2U8HJR0-F1
#
_cell.length_a   1.000
_cell.length_b   1.000
_cell.length_c   1.000
_cell.angle_alpha   90.00
_cell.angle_beta   90.00
_cell.angle_gamma   90.00
#
_symmetry.space_group_name_H-M   'P 1'
#
loop_
_entity.id
_entity.type
_entity.pdbx_description
1 polymer ?
#
loop_
_entity_poly.entity_id
_entity_poly.type
_entity_poly.pdbx_seq_one_letter_code
_entity_poly.pdbx_strand_id
1 'polypeptide(L)'
;MSGPETGPEDFTLHLAEEDAQEIDLSDIRWQDALVLALFWVLAGVVFLQFFTRYVLNDSLGWTEEIARYLLIAVTFAGSVMAARKHSHIAVEFLYRWVPRPLRRLMQGVIDLITTGFFATLAWLSGQLATRTGGMMVSIDVPKSYVYWFVALCFAGMAIHSAINGVRHLTSGTSRLIDPEAHADETRAID
;
A
#
# COMPACT_ATOMS: atom_id res chain seq x y z
N MET A 1 -4.70 27.04 37.71
CA MET A 1 -3.97 26.23 36.72
C MET A 1 -4.22 24.77 37.10
N SER A 2 -5.41 24.28 36.75
CA SER A 2 -5.85 22.89 36.95
C SER A 2 -6.20 22.38 35.57
N GLY A 3 -5.49 21.34 35.10
CA GLY A 3 -5.67 20.77 33.77
C GLY A 3 -7.07 20.17 33.60
N PRO A 4 -7.52 19.92 32.36
CA PRO A 4 -8.79 19.26 32.12
C PRO A 4 -8.76 17.84 32.71
N GLU A 5 -9.67 17.56 33.63
CA GLU A 5 -9.84 16.24 34.23
C GLU A 5 -10.62 15.36 33.24
N THR A 6 -9.91 14.44 32.58
CA THR A 6 -10.49 13.45 31.66
C THR A 6 -11.30 12.44 32.47
N GLY A 7 -12.60 12.68 32.61
CA GLY A 7 -13.53 11.77 33.28
C GLY A 7 -13.76 10.49 32.46
N PRO A 8 -14.21 9.39 33.09
CA PRO A 8 -14.53 8.14 32.38
C PRO A 8 -15.61 8.31 31.31
N GLU A 9 -16.45 9.34 31.43
CA GLU A 9 -17.48 9.68 30.44
C GLU A 9 -16.89 10.20 29.12
N ASP A 10 -15.80 10.98 29.18
CA ASP A 10 -15.08 11.54 28.02
C ASP A 10 -14.38 10.42 27.21
N PHE A 11 -13.83 9.43 27.93
CA PHE A 11 -13.27 8.23 27.34
C PHE A 11 -14.34 7.36 26.66
N THR A 12 -15.51 7.17 27.28
CA THR A 12 -16.60 6.39 26.68
C THR A 12 -17.24 7.07 25.46
N LEU A 13 -17.25 8.41 25.41
CA LEU A 13 -17.76 9.17 24.27
C LEU A 13 -16.83 8.99 23.06
N HIS A 14 -15.52 9.08 23.28
CA HIS A 14 -14.52 8.82 22.23
C HIS A 14 -14.54 7.37 21.72
N LEU A 15 -14.74 6.37 22.59
CA LEU A 15 -14.91 4.98 22.14
C LEU A 15 -16.21 4.76 21.35
N ALA A 16 -17.29 5.44 21.73
CA ALA A 16 -18.57 5.37 21.01
C ALA A 16 -18.51 6.08 19.64
N GLU A 17 -17.69 7.12 19.50
CA GLU A 17 -17.40 7.80 18.22
C GLU A 17 -16.48 6.95 17.33
N GLU A 18 -15.45 6.27 17.87
CA GLU A 18 -14.58 5.36 17.12
C GLU A 18 -15.32 4.10 16.61
N ASP A 19 -16.18 3.50 17.43
CA ASP A 19 -16.99 2.33 17.04
C ASP A 19 -18.09 2.68 16.01
N ALA A 20 -18.45 3.96 15.90
CA ALA A 20 -19.41 4.48 14.92
C ALA A 20 -18.76 4.89 13.58
N GLN A 21 -17.44 4.74 13.44
CA GLN A 21 -16.76 4.88 12.16
C GLN A 21 -17.21 3.74 11.24
N GLU A 22 -18.29 3.94 10.50
CA GLU A 22 -18.78 2.99 9.50
C GLU A 22 -17.65 2.69 8.51
N ILE A 23 -17.04 1.51 8.65
CA ILE A 23 -16.04 1.02 7.71
C ILE A 23 -16.78 0.84 6.38
N ASP A 24 -16.62 1.79 5.47
CA ASP A 24 -17.20 1.71 4.14
C ASP A 24 -16.54 0.56 3.35
N LEU A 25 -17.14 -0.61 3.44
CA LEU A 25 -16.71 -1.82 2.74
C LEU A 25 -17.06 -1.79 1.23
N SER A 26 -17.74 -0.75 0.75
CA SER A 26 -18.20 -0.67 -0.64
C SER A 26 -17.08 -0.40 -1.66
N ASP A 27 -15.93 0.12 -1.21
CA ASP A 27 -14.71 0.33 -2.04
C ASP A 27 -13.87 -0.95 -2.19
N ILE A 28 -14.25 -2.08 -1.57
CA ILE A 28 -13.52 -3.34 -1.73
C ILE A 28 -13.66 -3.84 -3.16
N ARG A 29 -12.56 -3.75 -3.91
CA ARG A 29 -12.47 -4.36 -5.24
C ARG A 29 -12.06 -5.83 -5.10
N TRP A 30 -12.37 -6.63 -6.11
CA TRP A 30 -11.97 -8.04 -6.18
C TRP A 30 -10.45 -8.27 -6.01
N GLN A 31 -9.63 -7.28 -6.38
CA GLN A 31 -8.18 -7.29 -6.17
C GLN A 31 -7.80 -7.25 -4.69
N ASP A 32 -8.58 -6.53 -3.87
CA ASP A 32 -8.31 -6.31 -2.45
C ASP A 32 -8.65 -7.58 -1.66
N ALA A 33 -9.72 -8.29 -2.07
CA ALA A 33 -10.05 -9.61 -1.55
C ALA A 33 -8.94 -10.65 -1.82
N LEU A 34 -8.29 -10.58 -2.99
CA LEU A 34 -7.17 -11.46 -3.32
C LEU A 34 -5.93 -11.19 -2.44
N VAL A 35 -5.61 -9.92 -2.20
CA VAL A 35 -4.52 -9.53 -1.28
C VAL A 35 -4.83 -10.00 0.15
N LEU A 36 -6.08 -9.82 0.60
CA LEU A 36 -6.52 -10.27 1.91
C LEU A 36 -6.44 -11.80 2.06
N ALA A 37 -6.86 -12.55 1.03
CA ALA A 37 -6.72 -14.00 1.01
C ALA A 37 -5.25 -14.42 1.11
N LEU A 38 -4.36 -13.80 0.33
CA LEU A 38 -2.92 -14.07 0.41
C LEU A 38 -2.34 -13.77 1.79
N PHE A 39 -2.79 -12.69 2.44
CA PHE A 39 -2.38 -12.35 3.79
C PHE A 39 -2.79 -13.43 4.80
N TRP A 40 -4.02 -13.94 4.73
CA TRP A 40 -4.46 -15.02 5.62
C TRP A 40 -3.71 -16.33 5.39
N VAL A 41 -3.38 -16.64 4.14
CA VAL A 41 -2.53 -17.80 3.82
C VAL A 41 -1.13 -17.64 4.44
N LEU A 42 -0.52 -16.46 4.30
CA LEU A 42 0.76 -16.14 4.96
C LEU A 42 0.68 -16.31 6.47
N ALA A 43 -0.35 -15.74 7.10
CA ALA A 43 -0.56 -15.83 8.55
C ALA A 43 -0.68 -17.30 9.00
N GLY A 44 -1.42 -18.13 8.26
CA GLY A 44 -1.55 -19.56 8.53
C GLY A 44 -0.24 -20.33 8.38
N VAL A 45 0.56 -20.04 7.34
CA VAL A 45 1.88 -20.68 7.15
C VAL A 45 2.85 -20.30 8.25
N VAL A 46 2.90 -19.01 8.61
CA VAL A 46 3.74 -18.54 9.73
C VAL A 46 3.28 -19.18 11.03
N PHE A 47 1.99 -19.19 11.31
CA PHE A 47 1.44 -19.87 12.49
C PHE A 47 1.84 -21.35 12.53
N LEU A 48 1.71 -22.07 11.41
CA LEU A 48 2.13 -23.47 11.30
C LEU A 48 3.63 -23.62 11.58
N GLN A 49 4.47 -22.75 11.02
CA GLN A 49 5.92 -22.76 11.25
C GLN A 49 6.27 -22.60 12.75
N PHE A 50 5.60 -21.67 13.45
CA PHE A 50 5.76 -21.51 14.89
C PHE A 50 5.23 -22.74 15.65
N PHE A 51 4.05 -23.24 15.29
CA PHE A 51 3.45 -24.39 15.95
C PHE A 51 4.34 -25.64 15.83
N THR A 52 4.86 -25.97 14.64
CA THR A 52 5.72 -27.14 14.48
C THR A 52 7.03 -27.00 15.26
N ARG A 53 7.64 -25.81 15.21
CA ARG A 53 8.92 -25.56 15.89
C ARG A 53 8.79 -25.63 17.41
N TYR A 54 7.76 -24.99 17.97
CA TYR A 54 7.65 -24.83 19.42
C TYR A 54 6.82 -25.91 20.10
N VAL A 55 5.84 -26.50 19.41
CA VAL A 55 4.95 -27.53 19.98
C VAL A 55 5.39 -28.93 19.59
N LEU A 56 5.71 -29.16 18.30
CA LEU A 56 6.13 -30.49 17.82
C LEU A 56 7.63 -30.73 17.96
N ASN A 57 8.39 -29.70 18.34
CA ASN A 57 9.85 -29.74 18.41
C ASN A 57 10.51 -30.17 17.08
N ASP A 58 9.84 -29.91 15.95
CA ASP A 58 10.30 -30.24 14.59
C ASP A 58 10.19 -29.00 13.68
N SER A 59 11.24 -28.74 12.92
CA SER A 59 11.38 -27.52 12.11
C SER A 59 11.21 -27.87 10.62
N LEU A 60 10.00 -27.67 10.09
CA LEU A 60 9.72 -27.83 8.66
C LEU A 60 10.39 -26.73 7.83
N GLY A 61 11.59 -26.99 7.30
CA GLY A 61 12.36 -25.99 6.53
C GLY A 61 11.63 -25.40 5.32
N TRP A 62 10.71 -26.15 4.70
CA TRP A 62 9.91 -25.66 3.57
C TRP A 62 8.95 -24.53 3.95
N THR A 63 8.47 -24.47 5.21
CA THR A 63 7.53 -23.43 5.66
C THR A 63 8.19 -22.06 5.69
N GLU A 64 9.47 -21.98 6.06
CA GLU A 64 10.22 -20.72 6.08
C GLU A 64 10.39 -20.14 4.68
N GLU A 65 10.67 -20.99 3.70
CA GLU A 65 10.84 -20.59 2.30
C GLU A 65 9.50 -20.11 1.71
N ILE A 66 8.40 -20.84 1.95
CA ILE A 66 7.05 -20.42 1.50
C ILE A 66 6.60 -19.13 2.18
N ALA A 67 6.79 -19.00 3.49
CA ALA A 67 6.43 -17.78 4.22
C ALA A 67 7.13 -16.55 3.65
N ARG A 68 8.42 -16.69 3.29
CA ARG A 68 9.18 -15.60 2.66
C ARG A 68 8.60 -15.18 1.30
N TYR A 69 8.19 -16.14 0.47
CA TYR A 69 7.60 -15.82 -0.84
C TYR A 69 6.18 -15.28 -0.74
N LEU A 70 5.38 -15.79 0.17
CA LEU A 70 4.05 -15.24 0.47
C LEU A 70 4.16 -13.82 1.02
N LEU A 71 5.14 -13.54 1.89
CA LEU A 71 5.40 -12.21 2.40
C LEU A 71 5.72 -11.24 1.25
N ILE A 72 6.63 -11.62 0.36
CA ILE A 72 6.93 -10.84 -0.85
C ILE A 72 5.65 -10.61 -1.67
N ALA A 73 4.86 -11.66 -1.92
CA ALA A 73 3.64 -11.56 -2.72
C ALA A 73 2.63 -10.58 -2.09
N VAL A 74 2.37 -10.70 -0.79
CA VAL A 74 1.45 -9.83 -0.04
C VAL A 74 1.96 -8.39 0.00
N THR A 75 3.25 -8.17 0.26
CA THR A 75 3.83 -6.82 0.32
C THR A 75 3.69 -6.09 -1.01
N PHE A 76 4.08 -6.73 -2.12
CA PHE A 76 4.02 -6.07 -3.43
C PHE A 76 2.60 -5.95 -3.97
N ALA A 77 1.74 -6.96 -3.82
CA ALA A 77 0.34 -6.87 -4.23
C ALA A 77 -0.42 -5.83 -3.39
N GLY A 78 -0.20 -5.79 -2.07
CA GLY A 78 -0.74 -4.76 -1.18
C GLY A 78 -0.24 -3.36 -1.53
N SER A 79 1.01 -3.21 -1.96
CA SER A 79 1.55 -1.94 -2.41
C SER A 79 0.89 -1.42 -3.70
N VAL A 80 0.49 -2.31 -4.63
CA VAL A 80 -0.30 -1.91 -5.82
C VAL A 80 -1.66 -1.37 -5.39
N MET A 81 -2.32 -2.04 -4.44
CA MET A 81 -3.59 -1.58 -3.86
C MET A 81 -3.43 -0.21 -3.17
N ALA A 82 -2.37 -0.02 -2.38
CA ALA A 82 -2.09 1.26 -1.73
C ALA A 82 -1.79 2.38 -2.74
N ALA A 83 -1.03 2.10 -3.80
CA ALA A 83 -0.77 3.04 -4.88
C ALA A 83 -2.06 3.46 -5.60
N ARG A 84 -3.05 2.57 -5.71
CA ARG A 84 -4.38 2.86 -6.25
C ARG A 84 -5.18 3.81 -5.37
N LYS A 85 -5.10 3.68 -4.04
CA LYS A 85 -5.83 4.52 -3.06
C LYS A 85 -5.21 5.90 -2.84
N HIS A 86 -4.25 6.32 -3.68
CA HIS A 86 -3.66 7.65 -3.64
C HIS A 86 -3.01 8.02 -2.29
N SER A 87 -2.50 7.06 -1.54
CA SER A 87 -1.92 7.28 -0.20
C SER A 87 -0.53 7.94 -0.21
N HIS A 88 -0.17 8.70 -1.25
CA HIS A 88 1.01 9.54 -1.19
C HIS A 88 0.72 10.69 -0.23
N ILE A 89 1.31 10.62 0.96
CA ILE A 89 1.23 11.65 2.00
C ILE A 89 1.76 12.94 1.40
N ALA A 90 0.85 13.81 0.95
CA ALA A 90 1.20 15.11 0.46
C ALA A 90 1.41 16.04 1.65
N VAL A 91 2.53 16.76 1.66
CA VAL A 91 2.81 17.75 2.71
C VAL A 91 1.93 18.96 2.47
N GLU A 92 0.69 18.92 2.96
CA GLU A 92 -0.33 19.96 2.80
C GLU A 92 0.15 21.34 3.28
N PHE A 93 1.07 21.35 4.26
CA PHE A 93 1.64 22.58 4.83
C PHE A 93 2.36 23.45 3.79
N LEU A 94 3.19 22.84 2.93
CA LEU A 94 3.94 23.58 1.92
C LEU A 94 3.01 24.17 0.85
N TYR A 95 1.87 23.51 0.61
CA TYR A 95 0.92 23.94 -0.40
C TYR A 95 0.17 25.21 0.00
N ARG A 96 -0.13 25.43 1.29
CA ARG A 96 -0.90 26.61 1.76
C ARG A 96 -0.29 27.97 1.40
N TRP A 97 1.03 28.07 1.25
CA TRP A 97 1.72 29.34 0.92
C TRP A 97 2.04 29.52 -0.56
N VAL A 98 1.76 28.53 -1.40
CA VAL A 98 2.14 28.53 -2.82
C VAL A 98 0.93 28.88 -3.70
N PRO A 99 1.08 29.82 -4.68
CA PRO A 99 0.00 30.19 -5.58
C PRO A 99 -0.43 29.03 -6.48
N ARG A 100 -1.73 28.97 -6.83
CA ARG A 100 -2.37 27.89 -7.61
C ARG A 100 -1.58 27.36 -8.83
N PRO A 101 -0.98 28.18 -9.72
CA PRO A 101 -0.24 27.67 -10.88
C PRO A 101 1.04 26.93 -10.47
N LEU A 102 1.75 27.41 -9.44
CA LEU A 102 2.98 26.77 -8.97
C LEU A 102 2.67 25.47 -8.23
N ARG A 103 1.54 25.40 -7.52
CA ARG A 103 1.02 24.19 -6.90
C ARG A 103 0.74 23.07 -7.92
N ARG A 104 0.14 23.41 -9.07
CA ARG A 104 -0.07 22.46 -10.18
C ARG A 104 1.26 21.94 -10.76
N LEU A 105 2.25 22.83 -10.94
CA LEU A 105 3.57 22.44 -11.43
C LEU A 105 4.26 21.47 -10.46
N MET A 106 4.24 21.79 -9.16
CA MET A 106 4.84 20.94 -8.13
C MET A 106 4.19 19.55 -8.08
N GLN A 107 2.86 19.49 -8.13
CA GLN A 107 2.14 18.22 -8.20
C GLN A 107 2.55 17.40 -9.43
N GLY A 108 2.60 18.03 -10.62
CA GLY A 108 3.03 17.35 -11.84
C GLY A 108 4.47 16.83 -11.78
N VAL A 109 5.38 17.58 -11.15
CA VAL A 109 6.76 17.13 -10.92
C VAL A 109 6.81 15.92 -9.98
N ILE A 110 6.04 15.92 -8.89
CA ILE A 110 5.97 14.80 -7.95
C ILE A 110 5.41 13.56 -8.65
N ASP A 111 4.33 13.70 -9.41
CA ASP A 111 3.72 12.59 -10.15
C ASP A 111 4.69 12.01 -11.19
N LEU A 112 5.44 12.89 -11.88
CA LEU A 112 6.46 12.48 -12.86
C LEU A 112 7.60 11.71 -12.19
N ILE A 113 8.13 12.22 -11.07
CA ILE A 113 9.20 11.56 -10.31
C ILE A 113 8.72 10.21 -9.79
N THR A 114 7.52 10.15 -9.22
CA THR A 114 6.93 8.91 -8.68
C THR A 114 6.74 7.87 -9.77
N THR A 115 6.20 8.29 -10.92
CA THR A 115 6.01 7.42 -12.09
C THR A 115 7.36 6.91 -12.62
N GLY A 116 8.35 7.79 -12.76
CA GLY A 116 9.70 7.44 -13.20
C GLY A 116 10.40 6.48 -12.25
N PHE A 117 10.22 6.68 -10.93
CA PHE A 117 10.74 5.80 -9.90
C PHE A 117 10.18 4.38 -10.04
N PHE A 118 8.84 4.22 -10.07
CA PHE A 118 8.23 2.90 -10.23
C PHE A 118 8.56 2.24 -11.57
N ALA A 119 8.62 3.01 -12.66
CA ALA A 119 9.02 2.49 -13.97
C ALA A 119 10.47 1.98 -13.97
N THR A 120 11.38 2.70 -13.31
CA THR A 120 12.79 2.28 -13.16
C THR A 120 12.90 1.01 -12.33
N LEU A 121 12.15 0.90 -11.23
CA LEU A 121 12.11 -0.31 -10.41
C LEU A 121 11.52 -1.51 -11.16
N ALA A 122 10.47 -1.30 -11.97
CA ALA A 122 9.91 -2.35 -12.82
C ALA A 122 10.95 -2.87 -13.82
N TRP A 123 11.68 -1.96 -14.48
CA TRP A 123 12.75 -2.31 -15.41
C TRP A 123 13.88 -3.09 -14.72
N LEU A 124 14.38 -2.58 -13.60
CA LEU A 124 15.48 -3.19 -12.86
C LEU A 124 15.09 -4.58 -12.34
N SER A 125 13.85 -4.72 -11.86
CA SER A 125 13.31 -6.01 -11.39
C SER A 125 13.18 -7.01 -12.54
N GLY A 126 12.72 -6.58 -13.72
CA GLY A 126 12.68 -7.43 -14.92
C GLY A 126 14.06 -7.84 -15.41
N GLN A 127 15.04 -6.94 -15.34
CA GLN A 127 16.44 -7.28 -15.63
C GLN A 127 16.97 -8.31 -14.63
N LEU A 128 16.67 -8.17 -13.35
CA LEU A 128 17.08 -9.13 -12.33
C LEU A 128 16.41 -10.51 -12.54
N ALA A 129 15.15 -10.53 -12.97
CA ALA A 129 14.41 -11.75 -13.28
C ALA A 129 15.05 -12.57 -14.41
N THR A 130 15.55 -11.89 -15.45
CA THR A 130 16.21 -12.54 -16.60
C THR A 130 17.65 -12.97 -16.31
N ARG A 131 18.33 -12.29 -15.38
CA ARG A 131 19.72 -12.61 -14.98
C ARG A 131 19.81 -13.67 -13.88
N THR A 132 18.73 -13.89 -13.13
CA THR A 132 18.70 -14.80 -11.98
C THR A 132 17.97 -16.10 -12.34
N GLY A 133 18.73 -17.09 -12.83
CA GLY A 133 18.21 -18.42 -13.18
C GLY A 133 18.34 -19.49 -12.08
N GLY A 134 18.69 -19.11 -10.84
CA GLY A 134 18.92 -20.08 -9.77
C GLY A 134 17.64 -20.74 -9.25
N MET A 135 17.66 -22.06 -9.06
CA MET A 135 16.57 -22.82 -8.43
C MET A 135 16.48 -22.52 -6.92
N MET A 136 15.29 -22.65 -6.34
CA MET A 136 15.08 -22.63 -4.88
C MET A 136 15.66 -23.88 -4.21
N VAL A 137 15.94 -23.79 -2.90
CA VAL A 137 16.71 -24.83 -2.19
C VAL A 137 15.81 -25.94 -1.65
N SER A 138 14.60 -25.62 -1.18
CA SER A 138 13.66 -26.61 -0.63
C SER A 138 12.45 -26.88 -1.53
N ILE A 139 12.18 -26.00 -2.50
CA ILE A 139 11.06 -26.14 -3.45
C ILE A 139 11.60 -26.04 -4.86
N ASP A 140 11.15 -26.90 -5.77
CA ASP A 140 11.68 -26.96 -7.15
C ASP A 140 11.05 -25.90 -8.06
N VAL A 141 10.99 -24.65 -7.59
CA VAL A 141 10.44 -23.51 -8.31
C VAL A 141 11.59 -22.55 -8.66
N PRO A 142 11.73 -22.13 -9.93
CA PRO A 142 12.71 -21.14 -10.33
C PRO A 142 12.47 -19.81 -9.60
N LYS A 143 13.51 -19.26 -8.95
CA LYS A 143 13.42 -17.95 -8.27
C LYS A 143 13.00 -16.81 -9.22
N SER A 144 13.23 -16.97 -10.52
CA SER A 144 12.86 -16.03 -11.57
C SER A 144 11.37 -15.64 -11.54
N TYR A 145 10.46 -16.56 -11.20
CA TYR A 145 9.03 -16.26 -11.12
C TYR A 145 8.70 -15.17 -10.09
N VAL A 146 9.41 -15.16 -8.96
CA VAL A 146 9.22 -14.15 -7.90
C VAL A 146 9.66 -12.78 -8.41
N TYR A 147 10.80 -12.70 -9.10
CA TYR A 147 11.27 -11.44 -9.67
C TYR A 147 10.37 -10.91 -10.79
N TRP A 148 9.81 -11.80 -11.62
CA TRP A 148 8.80 -11.42 -12.61
C TRP A 148 7.51 -10.91 -11.97
N PHE A 149 7.05 -11.56 -10.90
CA PHE A 149 5.90 -11.11 -10.14
C PHE A 149 6.13 -9.71 -9.54
N VAL A 150 7.30 -9.48 -8.92
CA VAL A 150 7.67 -8.16 -8.38
C VAL A 150 7.75 -7.10 -9.48
N ALA A 151 8.33 -7.44 -10.64
CA ALA A 151 8.39 -6.54 -11.79
C ALA A 151 6.98 -6.17 -12.29
N LEU A 152 6.05 -7.13 -12.33
CA LEU A 152 4.65 -6.90 -12.68
C LEU A 152 3.97 -5.95 -11.69
N CYS A 153 4.19 -6.14 -10.38
CA CYS A 153 3.63 -5.26 -9.35
C CYS A 153 4.16 -3.83 -9.50
N PHE A 154 5.46 -3.64 -9.71
CA PHE A 154 6.02 -2.30 -9.96
C PHE A 154 5.48 -1.67 -11.25
N ALA A 155 5.31 -2.46 -12.31
CA ALA A 155 4.66 -1.98 -13.53
C ALA A 155 3.22 -1.53 -13.26
N GLY A 156 2.47 -2.28 -12.46
CA GLY A 156 1.13 -1.89 -12.01
C GLY A 156 1.12 -0.57 -11.24
N MET A 157 2.04 -0.39 -10.28
CA MET A 157 2.21 0.87 -9.55
C MET A 157 2.56 2.04 -10.47
N ALA A 158 3.46 1.83 -11.44
CA ALA A 158 3.82 2.85 -12.43
C ALA A 158 2.62 3.26 -13.30
N ILE A 159 1.79 2.30 -13.72
CA ILE A 159 0.57 2.56 -14.48
C ILE A 159 -0.42 3.37 -13.65
N HIS A 160 -0.69 2.96 -12.40
CA HIS A 160 -1.58 3.72 -11.50
C HIS A 160 -1.06 5.14 -11.27
N SER A 161 0.23 5.30 -11.00
CA SER A 161 0.88 6.61 -10.85
C SER A 161 0.76 7.47 -12.11
N ALA A 162 0.96 6.89 -13.30
CA ALA A 162 0.85 7.59 -14.56
C ALA A 162 -0.59 8.04 -14.85
N ILE A 163 -1.58 7.16 -14.65
CA ILE A 163 -3.01 7.49 -14.80
C ILE A 163 -3.38 8.64 -13.87
N ASN A 164 -2.88 8.61 -12.64
CA ASN A 164 -3.15 9.64 -11.65
C ASN A 164 -2.51 10.98 -12.05
N GLY A 165 -1.26 10.97 -12.49
CA GLY A 165 -0.59 12.17 -13.01
C GLY A 165 -1.30 12.76 -14.22
N VAL A 166 -1.76 11.93 -15.16
CA VAL A 166 -2.57 12.38 -16.30
C VAL A 166 -3.89 12.98 -15.83
N ARG A 167 -4.57 12.37 -14.87
CA ARG A 167 -5.80 12.93 -14.27
C ARG A 167 -5.54 14.29 -13.63
N HIS A 168 -4.44 14.46 -12.89
CA HIS A 168 -4.10 15.76 -12.30
C HIS A 168 -3.83 16.84 -13.36
N LEU A 169 -3.18 16.47 -14.48
CA LEU A 169 -2.94 17.35 -15.62
C LEU A 169 -4.24 17.75 -16.34
N THR A 170 -5.18 16.82 -16.52
CA THR A 170 -6.44 17.08 -17.24
C THR A 170 -7.50 17.78 -16.38
N SER A 171 -7.62 17.41 -15.10
CA SER A 171 -8.68 17.94 -14.23
C SER A 171 -8.36 19.34 -13.72
N GLY A 172 -7.08 19.72 -13.63
CA GLY A 172 -6.65 21.01 -13.08
C GLY A 172 -7.00 21.22 -11.59
N THR A 173 -7.74 20.31 -10.99
CA THR A 173 -8.09 20.26 -9.57
C THR A 173 -7.54 18.95 -9.00
N SER A 174 -6.94 19.08 -7.83
CA SER A 174 -6.44 18.00 -6.99
C SER A 174 -6.89 18.33 -5.57
N ARG A 175 -7.02 17.34 -4.68
CA ARG A 175 -7.34 17.57 -3.25
C ARG A 175 -6.45 18.65 -2.62
N LEU A 176 -5.23 18.79 -3.10
CA LEU A 176 -4.28 19.82 -2.68
C LEU A 176 -4.50 21.19 -3.30
N ILE A 177 -5.17 21.30 -4.46
CA ILE A 177 -5.40 22.57 -5.20
C ILE A 177 -6.67 23.29 -4.73
N ASP A 178 -7.74 22.55 -4.43
CA ASP A 178 -9.00 23.08 -3.92
C ASP A 178 -9.45 22.30 -2.66
N PRO A 179 -8.87 22.62 -1.48
CA PRO A 179 -9.28 21.99 -0.22
C PRO A 179 -10.77 22.18 0.09
N GLU A 180 -11.35 23.33 -0.29
CA GLU A 180 -12.75 23.66 -0.01
C GLU A 180 -13.76 22.85 -0.83
N ALA A 181 -13.40 22.38 -2.03
CA ALA A 181 -14.27 21.55 -2.86
C ALA A 181 -14.25 20.06 -2.46
N HIS A 182 -13.26 19.64 -1.65
CA HIS A 182 -13.18 18.29 -1.08
C HIS A 182 -13.38 18.31 0.44
N ALA A 183 -13.71 19.47 1.02
CA ALA A 183 -14.00 19.61 2.44
C ALA A 183 -15.29 18.88 2.86
N ASP A 184 -16.26 18.74 1.95
CA ASP A 184 -17.46 17.93 2.17
C ASP A 184 -17.15 16.43 2.24
N GLU A 185 -16.05 16.00 1.61
CA GLU A 185 -15.56 14.62 1.68
C GLU A 185 -14.81 14.35 3.00
N THR A 186 -14.18 15.38 3.59
CA THR A 186 -13.56 15.30 4.92
C THR A 186 -14.59 15.43 6.05
N ARG A 187 -15.63 16.27 5.87
CA ARG A 187 -16.76 16.39 6.82
C ARG A 187 -17.74 15.22 6.80
N ALA A 188 -17.66 14.35 5.78
CA ALA A 188 -18.36 13.08 5.78
C ALA A 188 -17.58 11.98 6.53
N ILE A 189 -16.34 12.27 6.94
CA ILE A 189 -15.40 11.34 7.58
C ILE A 189 -15.11 11.73 9.05
N ASP A 190 -15.24 13.01 9.42
CA ASP A 190 -15.32 13.52 10.81
C ASP A 190 -16.78 13.52 11.30
#